data_AF-A0A7W9CV71-F1
#
_entry.id   AF-A0A7W9CV71-F1
#
_cell.length_a   1.000
_cell.length_b   1.000
_cell.length_c   1.000
_cell.angle_alpha   90.00
_cell.angle_beta   90.00
_cell.angle_gamma   90.00
#
_symmetry.space_group_name_H-M   'P 1'
#
loop_
_entity.id
_entity.type
_entity.pdbx_description
1 polymer ?
#
loop_
_entity_poly.entity_id
_entity_poly.type
_entity_poly.pdbx_seq_one_letter_code
_entity_poly.pdbx_strand_id
1 'polypeptide(L)'
;MAKRSGIPVLLLSGTLLSACTALDNPIGPDPVIQAADAARSSDNYLNVRDIFIRRAGYPTTAAYVDWYEVAVAGFGYVDEQCAAYLDGLYRVRRERDHIKSQLTSIGGTTNSILGVADASKAAIAITAAAFGLGSQITDNASAAVLYSMDPADIDVLLKNQMQAYRNGVALQRSNYSSSSTAMEAVRGYLNLCLPVAIEAQIKAAIQNTVYVAVASPSGVPTLERVQTASQPRLADVRTGTDNVRPAPQPVAANLLPGDIPSLTPEQVKIVQRRLCVAVDGDLGGPASDTRKALGILQGRMASFSTPTLRLDPGTLRAAVELPDCDPARRADTYEQVHLRNEAEIKALQERLRMYINRTSHEYINNDTKIIVNKESFVSGDRLNDQNRYIINIIQKINGKEETGKYSEEVALAITR
;
A
#
# COMPACT_ATOMS: atom_id res chain seq x y z
N MET A 1 -31.31 41.64 -59.59
CA MET A 1 -30.18 41.88 -58.67
C MET A 1 -30.37 41.00 -57.44
N ALA A 2 -29.72 39.83 -57.40
CA ALA A 2 -29.81 38.91 -56.26
C ALA A 2 -28.39 38.67 -55.74
N LYS A 3 -28.12 39.14 -54.51
CA LYS A 3 -26.83 39.14 -53.84
C LYS A 3 -26.73 37.84 -53.02
N ARG A 4 -25.96 36.85 -53.50
CA ARG A 4 -25.64 35.62 -52.75
C ARG A 4 -24.44 35.90 -51.85
N SER A 5 -24.67 35.96 -50.54
CA SER A 5 -23.61 35.94 -49.52
C SER A 5 -23.04 34.54 -49.39
N GLY A 6 -21.74 34.39 -49.64
CA GLY A 6 -20.97 33.20 -49.31
C GLY A 6 -20.60 33.18 -47.83
N ILE A 7 -20.85 32.05 -47.18
CA ILE A 7 -20.43 31.76 -45.81
C ILE A 7 -19.04 31.12 -45.89
N PRO A 8 -18.01 31.61 -45.18
CA PRO A 8 -16.71 30.97 -45.16
C PRO A 8 -16.73 29.74 -44.23
N VAL A 9 -16.37 28.59 -44.79
CA VAL A 9 -16.12 27.35 -44.05
C VAL A 9 -14.77 27.48 -43.36
N LEU A 10 -14.80 27.59 -42.04
CA LEU A 10 -13.61 27.70 -41.19
C LEU A 10 -13.13 26.29 -40.82
N LEU A 11 -12.04 25.86 -41.46
CA LEU A 11 -11.30 24.63 -41.15
C LEU A 11 -10.64 24.77 -39.77
N LEU A 12 -11.25 24.18 -38.73
CA LEU A 12 -10.60 23.96 -37.44
C LEU A 12 -9.69 22.73 -37.55
N SER A 13 -8.41 22.97 -37.84
CA SER A 13 -7.36 21.95 -37.84
C SER A 13 -7.07 21.49 -36.40
N GLY A 14 -7.20 20.18 -36.18
CA GLY A 14 -6.99 19.52 -34.90
C GLY A 14 -5.55 19.59 -34.40
N THR A 15 -5.38 20.06 -33.16
CA THR A 15 -4.15 19.94 -32.36
C THR A 15 -4.55 19.54 -30.94
N LEU A 16 -4.94 18.28 -30.76
CA LEU A 16 -5.19 17.68 -29.45
C LEU A 16 -4.70 16.24 -29.46
N LEU A 17 -3.37 16.02 -29.34
CA LEU A 17 -2.75 14.73 -28.99
C LEU A 17 -1.25 14.95 -28.70
N SER A 18 -0.91 15.51 -27.54
CA SER A 18 0.46 15.42 -26.99
C SER A 18 0.44 15.57 -25.46
N ALA A 19 -0.23 14.64 -24.78
CA ALA A 19 -0.20 14.58 -23.31
C ALA A 19 -0.44 13.16 -22.82
N CYS A 20 0.45 12.21 -23.16
CA CYS A 20 0.53 10.88 -22.56
C CYS A 20 1.94 10.29 -22.76
N THR A 21 2.96 10.81 -22.06
CA THR A 21 4.30 10.19 -22.00
C THR A 21 4.85 10.16 -20.58
N ALA A 22 4.00 9.88 -19.59
CA ALA A 22 4.39 9.89 -18.17
C ALA A 22 4.10 8.57 -17.42
N LEU A 23 3.90 7.45 -18.14
CA LEU A 23 3.54 6.16 -17.53
C LEU A 23 4.67 5.12 -17.48
N ASP A 24 5.87 5.43 -17.97
CA ASP A 24 7.02 4.50 -17.98
C ASP A 24 8.05 4.80 -16.88
N ASN A 25 7.61 5.08 -15.65
CA ASN A 25 8.52 5.03 -14.50
C ASN A 25 8.16 3.80 -13.65
N PRO A 26 8.96 2.72 -13.68
CA PRO A 26 8.80 1.62 -12.74
C PRO A 26 8.86 2.19 -11.32
N ILE A 27 7.98 1.69 -10.46
CA ILE A 27 7.68 2.20 -9.12
C ILE A 27 8.94 2.10 -8.23
N GLY A 28 9.80 3.10 -8.29
CA GLY A 28 11.05 3.19 -7.51
C GLY A 28 12.08 4.14 -8.14
N PRO A 29 13.06 4.63 -7.36
CA PRO A 29 14.16 5.40 -7.91
C PRO A 29 15.01 4.52 -8.85
N ASP A 30 15.34 5.03 -10.04
CA ASP A 30 16.29 4.39 -10.96
C ASP A 30 17.63 4.17 -10.23
N PRO A 31 18.26 2.97 -10.32
CA PRO A 31 19.59 2.75 -9.75
C PRO A 31 20.66 3.71 -10.30
N VAL A 32 20.41 4.34 -11.45
CA VAL A 32 21.28 5.35 -12.03
C VAL A 32 20.72 6.75 -11.74
N ILE A 33 21.49 7.54 -10.98
CA ILE A 33 21.16 8.95 -10.76
C ILE A 33 21.42 9.72 -12.06
N GLN A 34 20.36 10.02 -12.79
CA GLN A 34 20.44 10.84 -13.98
C GLN A 34 20.73 12.30 -13.60
N ALA A 35 21.77 12.89 -14.21
CA ALA A 35 22.20 14.25 -13.89
C ALA A 35 21.08 15.30 -14.10
N ALA A 36 20.23 15.10 -15.12
CA ALA A 36 19.11 15.99 -15.42
C ALA A 36 18.04 15.98 -14.31
N ASP A 37 17.74 14.82 -13.75
CA ASP A 37 16.76 14.70 -12.66
C ASP A 37 17.33 15.21 -11.33
N ALA A 38 18.62 14.98 -11.07
CA ALA A 38 19.32 15.56 -9.92
C ALA A 38 19.35 17.09 -9.99
N ALA A 39 19.59 17.67 -11.17
CA ALA A 39 19.54 19.12 -11.38
C ALA A 39 18.13 19.67 -11.14
N ARG A 40 17.11 19.06 -11.75
CA ARG A 40 15.70 19.47 -11.57
C ARG A 40 15.26 19.38 -10.10
N SER A 41 15.65 18.32 -9.40
CA SER A 41 15.39 18.14 -7.97
C SER A 41 16.08 19.21 -7.13
N SER A 42 17.33 19.54 -7.47
CA SER A 42 18.10 20.61 -6.81
C SER A 42 17.45 21.98 -7.01
N ASP A 43 17.02 22.30 -8.23
CA ASP A 43 16.33 23.57 -8.53
C ASP A 43 15.02 23.68 -7.76
N ASN A 44 14.22 22.60 -7.72
CA ASN A 44 13.00 22.55 -6.92
C ASN A 44 13.28 22.78 -5.43
N TYR A 45 14.31 22.12 -4.89
CA TYR A 45 14.73 22.30 -3.50
C TYR A 45 15.11 23.76 -3.21
N LEU A 46 15.93 24.38 -4.07
CA LEU A 46 16.35 25.77 -3.91
C LEU A 46 15.16 26.73 -4.00
N ASN A 47 14.24 26.51 -4.94
CA ASN A 47 13.04 27.32 -5.09
C ASN A 47 12.15 27.27 -3.83
N VAL A 48 11.89 26.07 -3.29
CA VAL A 48 11.10 25.91 -2.05
C VAL A 48 11.81 26.54 -0.86
N ARG A 49 13.12 26.31 -0.72
CA ARG A 49 13.93 26.94 0.33
C ARG A 49 13.80 28.46 0.27
N ASP A 50 13.96 29.06 -0.91
CA ASP A 50 13.92 30.51 -1.09
C ASP A 50 12.54 31.11 -0.80
N ILE A 51 11.46 30.35 -1.06
CA ILE A 51 10.10 30.70 -0.62
C ILE A 51 10.05 30.78 0.91
N PHE A 52 10.62 29.80 1.62
CA PHE A 52 10.61 29.81 3.08
C PHE A 52 11.51 30.88 3.69
N ILE A 53 12.64 31.21 3.06
CA ILE A 53 13.48 32.35 3.44
C ILE A 53 12.65 33.65 3.40
N ARG A 54 11.95 33.88 2.28
CA ARG A 54 11.07 35.05 2.14
C ARG A 54 9.92 35.06 3.14
N ARG A 55 9.30 33.89 3.38
CA ARG A 55 8.21 33.74 4.33
C ARG A 55 8.65 33.97 5.78
N ALA A 56 9.90 33.68 6.10
CA ALA A 56 10.54 34.02 7.38
C ALA A 56 10.93 35.51 7.50
N GLY A 57 10.67 36.32 6.47
CA GLY A 57 10.96 37.76 6.49
C GLY A 57 12.38 38.14 6.06
N TYR A 58 13.16 37.20 5.54
CA TYR A 58 14.52 37.48 5.06
C TYR A 58 14.54 37.70 3.54
N PRO A 59 15.38 38.62 3.02
CA PRO A 59 15.67 38.64 1.59
C PRO A 59 16.49 37.41 1.20
N THR A 60 16.30 36.89 -0.01
CA THR A 60 17.06 35.71 -0.50
C THR A 60 18.55 35.95 -0.65
N THR A 61 18.97 37.22 -0.66
CA THR A 61 20.37 37.67 -0.73
C THR A 61 20.97 38.00 0.63
N ALA A 62 20.27 37.72 1.74
CA ALA A 62 20.76 38.03 3.08
C ALA A 62 22.09 37.31 3.38
N ALA A 63 23.06 38.06 3.93
CA ALA A 63 24.34 37.49 4.37
C ALA A 63 24.18 36.57 5.60
N TYR A 64 23.12 36.78 6.38
CA TYR A 64 22.76 35.96 7.53
C TYR A 64 21.27 35.63 7.47
N VAL A 65 20.94 34.36 7.65
CA VAL A 65 19.58 33.82 7.71
C VAL A 65 19.49 32.95 8.96
N ASP A 66 18.48 33.18 9.79
CA ASP A 66 18.19 32.28 10.89
C ASP A 66 17.41 31.07 10.36
N TRP A 67 18.12 29.95 10.20
CA TRP A 67 17.55 28.74 9.63
C TRP A 67 16.47 28.10 10.51
N TYR A 68 16.42 28.41 11.81
CA TYR A 68 15.28 28.02 12.64
C TYR A 68 14.00 28.76 12.23
N GLU A 69 14.08 30.07 12.02
CA GLU A 69 12.92 30.87 11.59
C GLU A 69 12.46 30.45 10.19
N VAL A 70 13.39 30.07 9.30
CA VAL A 70 13.05 29.46 8.01
C VAL A 70 12.31 28.14 8.18
N ALA A 71 12.73 27.28 9.10
CA ALA A 71 12.02 26.03 9.39
C ALA A 71 10.60 26.29 9.93
N VAL A 72 10.45 27.25 10.87
CA VAL A 72 9.15 27.65 11.42
C VAL A 72 8.23 28.23 10.34
N ALA A 73 8.76 29.06 9.43
CA ALA A 73 8.01 29.56 8.28
C ALA A 73 7.56 28.42 7.35
N GLY A 74 8.42 27.43 7.13
CA GLY A 74 8.09 26.21 6.41
C GLY A 74 6.99 25.39 7.11
N PHE A 75 7.02 25.27 8.43
CA PHE A 75 5.95 24.62 9.20
C PHE A 75 4.61 25.35 9.02
N GLY A 76 4.62 26.68 8.96
CA GLY A 76 3.39 27.46 8.70
C GLY A 76 2.80 27.17 7.32
N TYR A 77 3.64 27.01 6.29
CA TYR A 77 3.16 26.56 4.98
C TYR A 77 2.60 25.14 5.03
N VAL A 78 3.28 24.22 5.72
CA VAL A 78 2.79 22.85 5.90
C VAL A 78 1.44 22.83 6.61
N ASP A 79 1.22 23.62 7.67
CA ASP A 79 -0.07 23.71 8.35
C ASP A 79 -1.21 24.07 7.39
N GLU A 80 -1.00 25.04 6.51
CA GLU A 80 -1.98 25.46 5.49
C GLU A 80 -2.33 24.30 4.56
N GLN A 81 -1.32 23.55 4.09
CA GLN A 81 -1.53 22.39 3.21
C GLN A 81 -2.24 21.25 3.93
N CYS A 82 -1.85 20.94 5.17
CA CYS A 82 -2.48 19.89 5.96
C CYS A 82 -3.94 20.25 6.30
N ALA A 83 -4.24 21.51 6.61
CA ALA A 83 -5.61 21.97 6.86
C ALA A 83 -6.49 21.87 5.60
N ALA A 84 -5.97 22.27 4.44
CA ALA A 84 -6.67 22.13 3.16
C ALA A 84 -6.94 20.66 2.82
N TYR A 85 -5.97 19.77 3.08
CA TYR A 85 -6.14 18.33 2.89
C TYR A 85 -7.26 17.77 3.78
N LEU A 86 -7.26 18.10 5.08
CA LEU A 86 -8.29 17.65 6.00
C LEU A 86 -9.67 18.18 5.62
N ASP A 87 -9.80 19.45 5.23
CA ASP A 87 -11.07 20.01 4.74
C ASP A 87 -11.61 19.25 3.52
N GLY A 88 -10.73 18.92 2.57
CA GLY A 88 -11.07 18.05 1.45
C GLY A 88 -11.60 16.68 1.89
N LEU A 89 -10.96 16.07 2.89
CA LEU A 89 -11.40 14.79 3.46
C LEU A 89 -12.76 14.91 4.16
N TYR A 90 -13.01 15.98 4.93
CA TYR A 90 -14.31 16.26 5.55
C TYR A 90 -15.42 16.38 4.50
N ARG A 91 -15.17 17.14 3.43
CA ARG A 91 -16.14 17.34 2.33
C ARG A 91 -16.46 16.02 1.65
N VAL A 92 -15.46 15.23 1.27
CA VAL A 92 -15.66 13.92 0.65
C VAL A 92 -16.45 12.99 1.56
N ARG A 93 -16.18 12.98 2.87
CA ARG A 93 -16.95 12.17 3.82
C ARG A 93 -18.40 12.62 3.91
N ARG A 94 -18.65 13.93 4.06
CA ARG A 94 -20.01 14.48 4.14
C ARG A 94 -20.79 14.20 2.85
N GLU A 95 -20.16 14.39 1.69
CA GLU A 95 -20.73 14.04 0.39
C GLU A 95 -20.99 12.54 0.29
N ARG A 96 -20.07 11.68 0.75
CA ARG A 96 -20.28 10.23 0.81
C ARG A 96 -21.45 9.84 1.71
N ASP A 97 -21.61 10.48 2.86
CA ASP A 97 -22.73 10.18 3.78
C ASP A 97 -24.08 10.64 3.18
N HIS A 98 -24.09 11.68 2.35
CA HIS A 98 -25.26 12.06 1.54
C HIS A 98 -25.50 11.13 0.34
N ILE A 99 -24.43 10.70 -0.34
CA ILE A 99 -24.45 9.81 -1.52
C ILE A 99 -24.64 8.34 -1.12
N LYS A 100 -24.46 7.95 0.15
CA LYS A 100 -24.83 6.61 0.65
C LYS A 100 -26.33 6.33 0.54
N SER A 101 -27.16 7.35 0.27
CA SER A 101 -28.57 7.19 -0.13
C SER A 101 -28.77 6.88 -1.62
N GLN A 102 -27.73 6.97 -2.46
CA GLN A 102 -27.77 6.76 -3.91
C GLN A 102 -26.44 6.11 -4.41
N LEU A 103 -26.35 4.79 -4.26
CA LEU A 103 -25.62 3.80 -5.08
C LEU A 103 -24.25 4.13 -5.73
N THR A 104 -23.29 3.24 -5.43
CA THR A 104 -22.26 2.66 -6.35
C THR A 104 -21.83 3.47 -7.57
N SER A 105 -20.76 4.26 -7.44
CA SER A 105 -19.71 4.48 -8.47
C SER A 105 -18.72 5.53 -7.98
N ILE A 106 -17.60 5.14 -7.36
CA ILE A 106 -16.51 6.09 -7.10
C ILE A 106 -15.15 5.41 -7.28
N GLY A 107 -14.59 5.58 -8.48
CA GLY A 107 -13.19 5.30 -8.83
C GLY A 107 -12.49 6.56 -9.35
N GLY A 108 -12.82 7.74 -8.80
CA GLY A 108 -12.36 9.04 -9.35
C GLY A 108 -12.04 10.12 -8.32
N THR A 109 -12.00 9.82 -7.01
CA THR A 109 -11.95 10.87 -5.97
C THR A 109 -10.60 11.57 -5.86
N THR A 110 -9.48 10.88 -6.12
CA THR A 110 -8.14 11.42 -5.86
C THR A 110 -7.80 12.62 -6.76
N ASN A 111 -8.22 12.58 -8.04
CA ASN A 111 -8.06 13.72 -8.96
C ASN A 111 -9.08 14.84 -8.70
N SER A 112 -10.24 14.54 -8.14
CA SER A 112 -11.25 15.54 -7.77
C SER A 112 -10.84 16.33 -6.53
N ILE A 113 -10.21 15.69 -5.53
CA ILE A 113 -9.68 16.36 -4.34
C ILE A 113 -8.58 17.36 -4.72
N LEU A 114 -7.71 16.99 -5.67
CA LEU A 114 -6.67 17.86 -6.22
C LEU A 114 -7.22 18.93 -7.18
N GLY A 115 -8.43 18.75 -7.70
CA GLY A 115 -9.09 19.70 -8.59
C GLY A 115 -9.92 20.78 -7.90
N VAL A 116 -10.28 20.58 -6.63
CA VAL A 116 -11.21 21.44 -5.87
C VAL A 116 -10.48 22.41 -4.92
N ALA A 117 -9.21 22.16 -4.60
CA ALA A 117 -8.36 23.12 -3.92
C ALA A 117 -7.74 24.08 -4.95
N ASP A 118 -8.32 25.27 -5.12
CA ASP A 118 -7.80 26.35 -5.99
C ASP A 118 -6.49 26.99 -5.44
N ALA A 119 -5.80 26.30 -4.54
CA ALA A 119 -4.47 26.63 -4.06
C ALA A 119 -3.45 26.07 -5.05
N SER A 120 -3.02 26.93 -5.98
CA SER A 120 -2.05 26.71 -7.06
C SER A 120 -1.60 25.26 -7.26
N LYS A 121 -2.14 24.61 -8.29
CA LYS A 121 -1.67 23.31 -8.80
C LYS A 121 -0.14 23.23 -8.91
N ALA A 122 0.52 24.37 -9.11
CA ALA A 122 1.97 24.51 -9.07
C ALA A 122 2.60 24.21 -7.70
N ALA A 123 2.11 24.76 -6.58
CA ALA A 123 2.73 24.54 -5.27
C ALA A 123 2.56 23.09 -4.76
N ILE A 124 1.41 22.47 -5.04
CA ILE A 124 1.16 21.05 -4.73
C ILE A 124 2.01 20.15 -5.64
N ALA A 125 2.06 20.43 -6.94
CA ALA A 125 2.93 19.69 -7.87
C ALA A 125 4.41 19.88 -7.57
N ILE A 126 4.84 21.06 -7.11
CA ILE A 126 6.22 21.34 -6.72
C ILE A 126 6.58 20.60 -5.43
N THR A 127 5.66 20.51 -4.46
CA THR A 127 5.91 19.77 -3.21
C THR A 127 5.91 18.25 -3.47
N ALA A 128 4.99 17.75 -4.29
CA ALA A 128 4.94 16.34 -4.70
C ALA A 128 6.12 15.95 -5.60
N ALA A 129 6.58 16.83 -6.49
CA ALA A 129 7.76 16.61 -7.36
C ALA A 129 9.09 16.80 -6.62
N ALA A 130 9.16 17.69 -5.62
CA ALA A 130 10.34 17.86 -4.77
C ALA A 130 10.54 16.71 -3.78
N PHE A 131 9.50 15.92 -3.50
CA PHE A 131 9.56 14.76 -2.61
C PHE A 131 9.28 13.40 -3.27
N GLY A 132 9.00 13.37 -4.58
CA GLY A 132 8.81 12.14 -5.35
C GLY A 132 7.69 11.23 -4.83
N LEU A 133 6.76 11.76 -4.04
CA LEU A 133 5.84 10.95 -3.23
C LEU A 133 4.46 11.61 -3.21
N GLY A 134 3.63 11.36 -4.23
CA GLY A 134 2.34 12.04 -4.26
C GLY A 134 1.41 11.66 -5.40
N SER A 135 1.04 10.39 -5.50
CA SER A 135 -0.29 10.01 -6.05
C SER A 135 -0.60 8.53 -5.84
N GLN A 136 0.39 7.63 -5.92
CA GLN A 136 0.14 6.18 -6.02
C GLN A 136 -0.07 5.43 -4.71
N ILE A 137 0.19 6.04 -3.54
CA ILE A 137 0.10 5.34 -2.25
C ILE A 137 -1.31 5.39 -1.64
N THR A 138 -2.16 6.32 -2.09
CA THR A 138 -3.50 6.54 -1.53
C THR A 138 -4.56 5.56 -2.03
N ASP A 139 -4.30 4.81 -3.11
CA ASP A 139 -5.36 4.04 -3.77
C ASP A 139 -5.55 2.62 -3.20
N ASN A 140 -4.58 2.04 -2.49
CA ASN A 140 -4.68 0.64 -2.01
C ASN A 140 -4.62 0.43 -0.49
N ALA A 141 -4.13 1.38 0.31
CA ALA A 141 -4.01 1.18 1.77
C ALA A 141 -5.21 1.74 2.58
N SER A 142 -6.01 2.62 1.99
CA SER A 142 -6.55 3.76 2.77
C SER A 142 -8.05 3.76 3.06
N ALA A 143 -8.84 2.78 2.60
CA ALA A 143 -10.30 2.92 2.64
C ALA A 143 -10.95 2.58 4.00
N ALA A 144 -10.31 1.79 4.88
CA ALA A 144 -10.99 1.23 6.05
C ALA A 144 -10.78 2.02 7.36
N VAL A 145 -9.53 2.40 7.71
CA VAL A 145 -9.24 2.95 9.04
C VAL A 145 -9.42 4.47 9.08
N LEU A 146 -8.78 5.21 8.18
CA LEU A 146 -8.89 6.67 8.09
C LEU A 146 -10.34 7.15 7.92
N TYR A 147 -11.15 6.44 7.12
CA TYR A 147 -12.56 6.78 6.88
C TYR A 147 -13.53 6.32 7.97
N SER A 148 -13.06 5.53 8.95
CA SER A 148 -13.89 5.05 10.06
C SER A 148 -13.85 5.96 11.28
N MET A 149 -12.81 6.78 11.43
CA MET A 149 -12.66 7.72 12.55
C MET A 149 -13.30 9.06 12.24
N ASP A 150 -13.94 9.70 13.21
CA ASP A 150 -14.44 11.07 13.05
C ASP A 150 -13.28 11.99 12.64
N PRO A 151 -13.39 12.79 11.57
CA PRO A 151 -12.23 13.56 11.14
C PRO A 151 -11.89 14.67 12.16
N ALA A 152 -12.81 15.00 13.09
CA ALA A 152 -12.50 15.83 14.25
C ALA A 152 -11.46 15.17 15.18
N ASP A 153 -11.54 13.86 15.39
CA ASP A 153 -10.54 13.12 16.18
C ASP A 153 -9.18 13.10 15.47
N ILE A 154 -9.19 12.97 14.14
CA ILE A 154 -7.97 13.02 13.30
C ILE A 154 -7.34 14.43 13.39
N ASP A 155 -8.14 15.48 13.30
CA ASP A 155 -7.68 16.87 13.41
C ASP A 155 -7.04 17.15 14.77
N VAL A 156 -7.68 16.72 15.86
CA VAL A 156 -7.13 16.87 17.23
C VAL A 156 -5.82 16.09 17.37
N LEU A 157 -5.77 14.85 16.90
CA LEU A 157 -4.55 14.03 16.93
C LEU A 157 -3.39 14.71 16.19
N LEU A 158 -3.65 15.17 14.97
CA LEU A 158 -2.66 15.84 14.13
C LEU A 158 -2.17 17.13 14.77
N LYS A 159 -3.07 18.01 15.22
CA LYS A 159 -2.70 19.26 15.91
C LYS A 159 -1.81 19.01 17.11
N ASN A 160 -2.13 18.00 17.93
CA ASN A 160 -1.31 17.65 19.10
C ASN A 160 0.10 17.20 18.71
N GLN A 161 0.23 16.37 17.68
CA GLN A 161 1.54 15.90 17.23
C GLN A 161 2.37 17.00 16.56
N MET A 162 1.72 17.81 15.73
CA MET A 162 2.33 18.96 15.07
C MET A 162 2.84 19.96 16.11
N GLN A 163 2.04 20.24 17.15
CA GLN A 163 2.48 21.07 18.28
C GLN A 163 3.66 20.44 19.03
N ALA A 164 3.61 19.14 19.32
CA ALA A 164 4.69 18.44 20.00
C ALA A 164 5.99 18.47 19.18
N TYR A 165 5.90 18.29 17.87
CA TYR A 165 7.05 18.40 16.96
C TYR A 165 7.65 19.80 16.99
N ARG A 166 6.82 20.86 16.87
CA ARG A 166 7.28 22.25 16.97
C ARG A 166 7.96 22.54 18.30
N ASN A 167 7.42 22.04 19.40
CA ASN A 167 8.03 22.18 20.72
C ASN A 167 9.41 21.50 20.77
N GLY A 168 9.53 20.29 20.22
CA GLY A 168 10.81 19.58 20.13
C GLY A 168 11.85 20.33 19.29
N VAL A 169 11.44 20.85 18.14
CA VAL A 169 12.26 21.68 17.26
C VAL A 169 12.71 22.97 17.97
N ALA A 170 11.81 23.63 18.71
CA ALA A 170 12.12 24.84 19.49
C ALA A 170 13.17 24.58 20.57
N LEU A 171 13.10 23.44 21.26
CA LEU A 171 14.11 23.04 22.26
C LEU A 171 15.49 22.79 21.63
N GLN A 172 15.54 22.51 20.33
CA GLN A 172 16.77 22.23 19.58
C GLN A 172 17.16 23.39 18.65
N ARG A 173 16.70 24.61 18.91
CA ARG A 173 16.94 25.79 18.05
C ARG A 173 18.41 25.93 17.61
N SER A 174 19.36 25.69 18.50
CA SER A 174 20.80 25.79 18.22
C SER A 174 21.30 24.83 17.13
N ASN A 175 20.58 23.74 16.87
CA ASN A 175 20.96 22.74 15.88
C ASN A 175 20.58 23.16 14.45
N TYR A 176 19.74 24.19 14.30
CA TYR A 176 19.32 24.72 13.01
C TYR A 176 20.30 25.78 12.51
N SER A 177 21.54 25.36 12.25
CA SER A 177 22.60 26.25 11.76
C SER A 177 22.73 26.26 10.23
N SER A 178 21.98 25.40 9.53
CA SER A 178 22.11 25.20 8.09
C SER A 178 20.78 25.02 7.37
N SER A 179 20.77 25.34 6.06
CA SER A 179 19.61 25.14 5.19
C SER A 179 19.15 23.68 5.17
N SER A 180 20.07 22.72 5.09
CA SER A 180 19.73 21.30 5.04
C SER A 180 18.98 20.87 6.29
N THR A 181 19.42 21.27 7.48
CA THR A 181 18.78 20.91 8.74
C THR A 181 17.38 21.54 8.86
N ALA A 182 17.22 22.80 8.43
CA ALA A 182 15.92 23.45 8.41
C ALA A 182 14.94 22.76 7.45
N MET A 183 15.38 22.46 6.23
CA MET A 183 14.55 21.81 5.22
C MET A 183 14.23 20.35 5.59
N GLU A 184 15.14 19.65 6.24
CA GLU A 184 14.90 18.31 6.80
C GLU A 184 13.85 18.35 7.91
N ALA A 185 13.89 19.34 8.80
CA ALA A 185 12.84 19.54 9.77
C ALA A 185 11.48 19.79 9.12
N VAL A 186 11.40 20.62 8.08
CA VAL A 186 10.15 20.88 7.34
C VAL A 186 9.62 19.61 6.69
N ARG A 187 10.49 18.78 6.10
CA ARG A 187 10.12 17.46 5.55
C ARG A 187 9.56 16.54 6.63
N GLY A 188 10.25 16.45 7.78
CA GLY A 188 9.80 15.64 8.91
C GLY A 188 8.44 16.10 9.45
N TYR A 189 8.20 17.41 9.46
CA TYR A 189 6.92 17.98 9.87
C TYR A 189 5.80 17.69 8.87
N LEU A 190 6.06 17.84 7.56
CA LEU A 190 5.12 17.47 6.49
C LEU A 190 4.73 15.99 6.56
N ASN A 191 5.68 15.12 6.87
CA ASN A 191 5.42 13.68 6.98
C ASN A 191 4.35 13.36 8.03
N LEU A 192 4.12 14.22 9.04
CA LEU A 192 3.08 14.01 10.05
C LEU A 192 1.67 14.05 9.45
N CYS A 193 1.44 14.87 8.41
CA CYS A 193 0.12 15.01 7.81
C CYS A 193 -0.11 14.17 6.55
N LEU A 194 0.84 13.30 6.22
CA LEU A 194 0.65 12.33 5.14
C LEU A 194 -0.33 11.23 5.59
N PRO A 195 -1.22 10.75 4.69
CA PRO A 195 -2.23 9.74 5.04
C PRO A 195 -1.63 8.48 5.70
N VAL A 196 -0.52 7.98 5.14
CA VAL A 196 0.17 6.79 5.66
C VAL A 196 0.70 7.00 7.08
N ALA A 197 1.21 8.19 7.39
CA ALA A 197 1.71 8.50 8.72
C ALA A 197 0.57 8.60 9.73
N ILE A 198 -0.53 9.26 9.34
CA ILE A 198 -1.74 9.35 10.17
C ILE A 198 -2.25 7.95 10.52
N GLU A 199 -2.34 7.05 9.53
CA GLU A 199 -2.74 5.66 9.78
C GLU A 199 -1.77 4.90 10.69
N ALA A 200 -0.47 5.05 10.46
CA ALA A 200 0.54 4.41 11.28
C ALA A 200 0.44 4.87 12.74
N GLN A 201 0.22 6.17 12.97
CA GLN A 201 0.05 6.75 14.29
C GLN A 201 -1.25 6.31 14.96
N ILE A 202 -2.34 6.25 14.21
CA ILE A 202 -3.61 5.70 14.69
C ILE A 202 -3.43 4.24 15.12
N LYS A 203 -2.80 3.41 14.27
CA LYS A 203 -2.51 2.01 14.58
C LYS A 203 -1.62 1.90 15.82
N ALA A 204 -0.58 2.73 15.92
CA ALA A 204 0.28 2.78 17.10
C ALA A 204 -0.48 3.20 18.36
N ALA A 205 -1.38 4.19 18.29
CA ALA A 205 -2.20 4.62 19.41
C ALA A 205 -3.17 3.51 19.87
N ILE A 206 -3.76 2.77 18.93
CA ILE A 206 -4.60 1.59 19.24
C ILE A 206 -3.76 0.49 19.89
N GLN A 207 -2.60 0.15 19.31
CA GLN A 207 -1.71 -0.89 19.82
C GLN A 207 -1.14 -0.57 21.22
N ASN A 208 -0.91 0.71 21.51
CA ASN A 208 -0.40 1.16 22.81
C ASN A 208 -1.51 1.51 23.83
N THR A 209 -2.79 1.32 23.47
CA THR A 209 -3.91 1.42 24.41
C THR A 209 -3.98 0.14 25.24
N VAL A 210 -3.87 0.25 26.57
CA VAL A 210 -4.07 -0.87 27.49
C VAL A 210 -5.48 -0.78 28.07
N TYR A 211 -6.24 -1.88 28.00
CA TYR A 211 -7.54 -2.00 28.65
C TYR A 211 -7.36 -2.68 29.99
N VAL A 212 -7.83 -2.05 31.07
CA VAL A 212 -7.79 -2.64 32.41
C VAL A 212 -9.23 -2.91 32.83
N ALA A 213 -9.49 -4.14 33.28
CA ALA A 213 -10.78 -4.47 33.87
C ALA A 213 -10.84 -3.89 35.28
N VAL A 214 -11.81 -3.01 35.51
CA VAL A 214 -12.06 -2.38 36.81
C VAL A 214 -13.32 -2.99 37.42
N ALA A 215 -13.23 -3.35 38.70
CA ALA A 215 -14.35 -3.95 39.41
C ALA A 215 -15.46 -2.90 39.63
N SER A 216 -16.64 -3.16 39.06
CA SER A 216 -17.83 -2.36 39.33
C SER A 216 -18.50 -2.77 40.64
N PRO A 217 -19.16 -1.85 41.37
CA PRO A 217 -20.01 -2.17 42.52
C PRO A 217 -21.13 -3.18 42.22
N SER A 218 -21.51 -3.33 40.95
CA SER A 218 -22.51 -4.31 40.49
C SER A 218 -21.97 -5.74 40.28
N GLY A 219 -20.67 -5.98 40.52
CA GLY A 219 -20.04 -7.31 40.36
C GLY A 219 -19.73 -7.70 38.91
N VAL A 220 -20.03 -6.83 37.93
CA VAL A 220 -19.66 -7.02 36.52
C VAL A 220 -18.41 -6.18 36.22
N PRO A 221 -17.26 -6.77 35.83
CA PRO A 221 -16.08 -5.99 35.50
C PRO A 221 -16.34 -5.09 34.29
N THR A 222 -16.06 -3.80 34.43
CA THR A 222 -16.13 -2.81 33.36
C THR A 222 -14.72 -2.57 32.82
N LEU A 223 -14.55 -2.57 31.50
CA LEU A 223 -13.28 -2.25 30.88
C LEU A 223 -13.08 -0.72 30.94
N GLU A 224 -12.07 -0.28 31.69
CA GLU A 224 -11.62 1.10 31.68
C GLU A 224 -10.43 1.22 30.71
N ARG A 225 -10.49 2.22 29.82
CA ARG A 225 -9.42 2.51 28.88
C ARG A 225 -8.33 3.25 29.63
N VAL A 226 -7.22 2.57 29.94
CA VAL A 226 -6.04 3.25 30.44
C VAL A 226 -5.29 3.75 29.21
N GLN A 227 -5.50 5.02 28.86
CA GLN A 227 -4.50 5.71 28.06
C GLN A 227 -3.18 5.56 28.82
N THR A 228 -2.13 5.08 28.15
CA THR A 228 -0.76 5.28 28.65
C THR A 228 -0.57 6.78 28.77
N ALA A 229 -0.84 7.28 29.98
CA ALA A 229 -0.89 8.69 30.28
C ALA A 229 0.50 9.29 30.08
N SER A 230 0.52 10.48 29.48
CA SER A 230 1.50 11.53 29.73
C SER A 230 2.94 11.21 29.28
N GLN A 231 3.42 11.95 28.26
CA GLN A 231 4.85 12.18 28.14
C GLN A 231 5.39 12.60 29.52
N PRO A 232 6.41 11.92 30.07
CA PRO A 232 6.96 12.30 31.35
C PRO A 232 7.53 13.71 31.23
N ARG A 233 7.11 14.61 32.13
CA ARG A 233 7.85 15.84 32.39
C ARG A 233 9.27 15.43 32.80
N LEU A 234 10.25 16.02 32.13
CA LEU A 234 11.67 15.70 32.19
C LEU A 234 12.37 16.07 33.53
N ALA A 235 11.65 16.11 34.65
CA ALA A 235 12.17 16.66 35.91
C ALA A 235 12.31 15.67 37.07
N ASP A 236 11.52 14.59 37.17
CA ASP A 236 11.58 13.72 38.36
C ASP A 236 11.63 12.23 38.01
N VAL A 237 12.76 11.77 37.45
CA VAL A 237 13.11 10.34 37.39
C VAL A 237 14.47 10.13 38.05
N ARG A 238 14.48 10.20 39.38
CA ARG A 238 15.53 9.63 40.21
C ARG A 238 14.92 9.05 41.49
N THR A 239 14.15 7.97 41.35
CA THR A 239 14.08 6.90 42.35
C THR A 239 13.38 5.68 41.76
N GLY A 240 14.20 4.67 41.41
CA GLY A 240 13.88 3.24 41.48
C GLY A 240 12.55 2.75 40.92
N THR A 241 12.55 2.35 39.65
CA THR A 241 11.89 1.11 39.23
C THR A 241 12.80 0.40 38.24
N ASP A 242 13.15 -0.84 38.55
CA ASP A 242 13.89 -1.72 37.66
C ASP A 242 13.17 -1.79 36.32
N ASN A 243 13.79 -1.23 35.28
CA ASN A 243 13.39 -1.47 33.90
C ASN A 243 13.60 -2.95 33.62
N VAL A 244 12.54 -3.75 33.80
CA VAL A 244 12.49 -5.14 33.33
C VAL A 244 12.61 -5.07 31.81
N ARG A 245 13.84 -5.24 31.31
CA ARG A 245 14.13 -5.39 29.88
C ARG A 245 13.22 -6.52 29.38
N PRO A 246 12.33 -6.27 28.41
CA PRO A 246 11.50 -7.31 27.84
C PRO A 246 12.41 -8.47 27.43
N ALA A 247 12.05 -9.68 27.83
CA ALA A 247 12.79 -10.87 27.45
C ALA A 247 12.98 -10.87 25.92
N PRO A 248 14.17 -11.25 25.40
CA PRO A 248 14.39 -11.35 23.97
C PRO A 248 13.29 -12.21 23.34
N GLN A 249 12.59 -11.68 22.36
CA GLN A 249 11.58 -12.46 21.65
C GLN A 249 12.27 -13.58 20.87
N PRO A 250 11.67 -14.79 20.81
CA PRO A 250 12.22 -15.87 20.01
C PRO A 250 12.25 -15.46 18.53
N VAL A 251 13.39 -15.71 17.88
CA VAL A 251 13.56 -15.54 16.43
C VAL A 251 13.03 -16.79 15.72
N ALA A 252 12.43 -16.63 14.55
CA ALA A 252 11.95 -17.72 13.73
C ALA A 252 13.08 -18.68 13.33
N ALA A 253 12.76 -19.97 13.19
CA ALA A 253 13.71 -20.99 12.79
C ALA A 253 14.04 -20.90 11.29
N ASN A 254 15.21 -21.46 10.92
CA ASN A 254 15.66 -21.68 9.53
C ASN A 254 15.64 -20.43 8.63
N LEU A 255 16.04 -19.27 9.18
CA LEU A 255 16.30 -18.08 8.38
C LEU A 255 17.52 -18.30 7.48
N LEU A 256 17.35 -18.06 6.18
CA LEU A 256 18.43 -18.02 5.19
C LEU A 256 19.11 -16.65 5.21
N PRO A 257 20.39 -16.55 4.80
CA PRO A 257 21.04 -15.27 4.59
C PRO A 257 20.23 -14.38 3.63
N GLY A 258 19.80 -13.22 4.12
CA GLY A 258 18.96 -12.26 3.39
C GLY A 258 17.47 -12.28 3.77
N ASP A 259 17.03 -13.22 4.62
CA ASP A 259 15.76 -13.05 5.33
C ASP A 259 15.87 -11.94 6.38
N ILE A 260 14.73 -11.42 6.82
CA ILE A 260 14.68 -10.45 7.92
C ILE A 260 15.15 -11.14 9.22
N PRO A 261 16.27 -10.70 9.82
CA PRO A 261 16.87 -11.39 10.97
C PRO A 261 16.04 -11.27 12.26
N SER A 262 15.10 -10.32 12.31
CA SER A 262 14.22 -10.07 13.45
C SER A 262 12.83 -10.68 13.29
N LEU A 263 12.64 -11.61 12.34
CA LEU A 263 11.35 -12.30 12.17
C LEU A 263 11.02 -13.14 13.39
N THR A 264 9.85 -12.92 13.95
CA THR A 264 9.29 -13.75 15.02
C THR A 264 8.50 -14.93 14.45
N PRO A 265 8.38 -16.05 15.18
CA PRO A 265 7.54 -17.18 14.77
C PRO A 265 6.10 -16.77 14.46
N GLU A 266 5.53 -15.81 15.21
CA GLU A 266 4.16 -15.34 14.98
C GLU A 266 4.01 -14.57 13.66
N GLN A 267 5.01 -13.75 13.29
CA GLN A 267 5.03 -13.11 11.97
C GLN A 267 5.13 -14.15 10.84
N VAL A 268 5.94 -15.19 11.02
CA VAL A 268 6.04 -16.29 10.04
C VAL A 268 4.72 -17.04 9.93
N LYS A 269 4.01 -17.33 11.04
CA LYS A 269 2.69 -17.97 11.00
C LYS A 269 1.65 -17.17 10.23
N ILE A 270 1.67 -15.83 10.34
CA ILE A 270 0.80 -14.96 9.53
C ILE A 270 1.13 -15.18 8.05
N VAL A 271 2.40 -15.08 7.68
CA VAL A 271 2.84 -15.28 6.29
C VAL A 271 2.44 -16.67 5.78
N GLN A 272 2.70 -17.74 6.54
CA GLN A 272 2.35 -19.11 6.15
C GLN A 272 0.85 -19.31 5.94
N ARG A 273 0.01 -18.72 6.81
CA ARG A 273 -1.45 -18.76 6.66
C ARG A 273 -1.90 -18.05 5.38
N ARG A 274 -1.28 -16.91 5.05
CA ARG A 274 -1.55 -16.17 3.80
C ARG A 274 -1.02 -16.88 2.57
N LEU A 275 0.10 -17.60 2.72
CA LEU A 275 0.73 -18.42 1.68
C LEU A 275 0.15 -19.84 1.58
N CYS A 276 -0.87 -20.17 2.37
CA CYS A 276 -1.56 -21.45 2.33
C CYS A 276 -0.63 -22.66 2.47
N VAL A 277 0.37 -22.53 3.33
CA VAL A 277 1.31 -23.60 3.70
C VAL A 277 1.10 -23.96 5.18
N ALA A 278 1.79 -25.00 5.66
CA ALA A 278 1.74 -25.37 7.07
C ALA A 278 2.09 -24.18 7.98
N VAL A 279 1.28 -23.95 9.02
CA VAL A 279 1.39 -22.80 9.93
C VAL A 279 2.13 -23.23 11.21
N ASP A 280 3.44 -23.37 11.11
CA ASP A 280 4.32 -23.83 12.19
C ASP A 280 5.27 -22.74 12.73
N GLY A 281 5.35 -21.58 12.06
CA GLY A 281 6.27 -20.50 12.41
C GLY A 281 7.70 -20.72 11.94
N ASP A 282 7.94 -21.71 11.08
CA ASP A 282 9.24 -22.08 10.52
C ASP A 282 9.26 -21.92 9.00
N LEU A 283 10.17 -21.09 8.47
CA LEU A 283 10.29 -20.93 7.02
C LEU A 283 10.83 -22.19 6.33
N GLY A 284 11.48 -23.08 7.07
CA GLY A 284 12.12 -24.28 6.55
C GLY A 284 13.31 -24.00 5.62
N GLY A 285 13.96 -25.08 5.19
CA GLY A 285 15.06 -25.02 4.22
C GLY A 285 14.57 -24.67 2.80
N PRO A 286 15.48 -24.42 1.83
CA PRO A 286 15.14 -23.93 0.49
C PRO A 286 14.12 -24.77 -0.29
N ALA A 287 14.00 -26.07 0.01
CA ALA A 287 13.04 -26.98 -0.61
C ALA A 287 11.69 -27.07 0.11
N SER A 288 11.49 -26.34 1.21
CA SER A 288 10.22 -26.32 1.96
C SER A 288 9.10 -25.71 1.12
N ASP A 289 7.87 -26.08 1.46
CA ASP A 289 6.69 -25.55 0.77
C ASP A 289 6.52 -24.05 1.01
N THR A 290 6.88 -23.56 2.20
CA THR A 290 6.94 -22.12 2.50
C THR A 290 7.90 -21.38 1.57
N ARG A 291 9.11 -21.91 1.32
CA ARG A 291 10.10 -21.29 0.43
C ARG A 291 9.66 -21.31 -1.03
N LYS A 292 9.09 -22.42 -1.49
CA LYS A 292 8.51 -22.52 -2.83
C LYS A 292 7.39 -21.48 -3.00
N ALA A 293 6.51 -21.35 -2.01
CA ALA A 293 5.47 -20.34 -2.02
C ALA A 293 6.07 -18.92 -2.11
N LEU A 294 7.05 -18.59 -1.27
CA LEU A 294 7.75 -17.30 -1.35
C LEU A 294 8.34 -17.03 -2.74
N GLY A 295 8.95 -18.05 -3.37
CA GLY A 295 9.47 -17.93 -4.73
C GLY A 295 8.41 -17.61 -5.77
N ILE A 296 7.25 -18.26 -5.67
CA ILE A 296 6.13 -17.99 -6.58
C ILE A 296 5.58 -16.58 -6.37
N LEU A 297 5.44 -16.14 -5.10
CA LEU A 297 5.01 -14.78 -4.77
C LEU A 297 5.95 -13.75 -5.40
N GLN A 298 7.26 -13.94 -5.22
CA GLN A 298 8.29 -13.06 -5.79
C GLN A 298 8.25 -13.02 -7.31
N GLY A 299 8.07 -14.16 -7.98
CA GLY A 299 7.98 -14.22 -9.43
C GLY A 299 6.81 -13.42 -10.03
N ARG A 300 5.81 -13.06 -9.23
CA ARG A 300 4.70 -12.18 -9.65
C ARG A 300 4.90 -10.72 -9.32
N MET A 301 5.79 -10.43 -8.39
CA MET A 301 6.13 -9.06 -8.06
C MET A 301 7.01 -8.53 -9.18
N ALA A 302 6.60 -7.42 -9.81
CA ALA A 302 7.36 -6.78 -10.90
C ALA A 302 8.82 -6.43 -10.52
N SER A 303 9.10 -6.35 -9.22
CA SER A 303 10.42 -6.03 -8.67
C SER A 303 11.45 -7.17 -8.72
N PHE A 304 11.06 -8.42 -9.06
CA PHE A 304 12.00 -9.55 -9.11
C PHE A 304 12.13 -10.13 -10.52
N SER A 305 13.34 -10.07 -11.08
CA SER A 305 13.67 -10.78 -12.33
C SER A 305 13.89 -12.28 -12.10
N THR A 306 14.27 -12.67 -10.88
CA THR A 306 14.43 -14.07 -10.46
C THR A 306 13.99 -14.23 -8.99
N PRO A 307 13.16 -15.23 -8.67
CA PRO A 307 12.76 -15.51 -7.29
C PRO A 307 13.95 -15.86 -6.40
N THR A 308 14.04 -15.23 -5.23
CA THR A 308 15.14 -15.47 -4.26
C THR A 308 14.79 -16.52 -3.21
N LEU A 309 13.50 -16.86 -3.07
CA LEU A 309 12.92 -17.73 -2.03
C LEU A 309 13.07 -17.17 -0.60
N ARG A 310 13.49 -15.91 -0.46
CA ARG A 310 13.73 -15.25 0.82
C ARG A 310 12.53 -14.44 1.27
N LEU A 311 12.35 -14.31 2.59
CA LEU A 311 11.36 -13.40 3.18
C LEU A 311 12.02 -12.07 3.50
N ASP A 312 12.38 -11.33 2.44
CA ASP A 312 12.88 -9.95 2.54
C ASP A 312 11.72 -8.96 2.88
N PRO A 313 12.02 -7.69 3.23
CA PRO A 313 10.98 -6.71 3.57
C PRO A 313 9.91 -6.47 2.51
N GLY A 314 10.26 -6.54 1.22
CA GLY A 314 9.31 -6.41 0.12
C GLY A 314 8.41 -7.63 0.03
N THR A 315 9.00 -8.83 0.08
CA THR A 315 8.27 -10.10 0.06
C THR A 315 7.36 -10.25 1.27
N LEU A 316 7.80 -9.83 2.47
CA LEU A 316 6.98 -9.83 3.69
C LEU A 316 5.76 -8.93 3.54
N ARG A 317 5.94 -7.71 3.03
CA ARG A 317 4.84 -6.78 2.79
C ARG A 317 3.81 -7.39 1.83
N ALA A 318 4.28 -7.90 0.69
CA ALA A 318 3.41 -8.55 -0.29
C ALA A 318 2.66 -9.76 0.29
N ALA A 319 3.33 -10.58 1.10
CA ALA A 319 2.72 -11.76 1.71
C ALA A 319 1.62 -11.40 2.74
N VAL A 320 1.82 -10.33 3.53
CA VAL A 320 0.85 -9.87 4.53
C VAL A 320 -0.37 -9.19 3.90
N GLU A 321 -0.22 -8.62 2.70
CA GLU A 321 -1.32 -8.01 1.93
C GLU A 321 -2.25 -9.03 1.28
N LEU A 322 -1.80 -10.27 1.08
CA LEU A 322 -2.68 -11.36 0.62
C LEU A 322 -3.83 -11.57 1.62
N PRO A 323 -5.04 -12.00 1.20
CA PRO A 323 -6.09 -12.44 2.11
C PRO A 323 -5.72 -13.75 2.83
N ASP A 324 -6.35 -14.06 3.96
CA ASP A 324 -6.19 -15.36 4.64
C ASP A 324 -6.52 -16.49 3.66
N CYS A 325 -5.65 -17.50 3.59
CA CYS A 325 -6.00 -18.68 2.80
C CYS A 325 -7.13 -19.44 3.50
N ASP A 326 -8.14 -19.78 2.71
CA ASP A 326 -9.15 -20.75 3.08
C ASP A 326 -8.76 -22.10 2.45
N PRO A 327 -8.12 -23.02 3.20
CA PRO A 327 -7.68 -24.30 2.67
C PRO A 327 -8.86 -25.21 2.29
N ALA A 328 -10.10 -24.89 2.71
CA ALA A 328 -11.28 -25.61 2.25
C ALA A 328 -11.58 -25.28 0.77
N ARG A 329 -11.26 -24.06 0.34
CA ARG A 329 -11.58 -23.54 -1.01
C ARG A 329 -10.40 -23.49 -1.96
N ARG A 330 -9.18 -23.49 -1.44
CA ARG A 330 -7.94 -23.37 -2.23
C ARG A 330 -6.97 -24.46 -1.79
N ALA A 331 -6.40 -25.20 -2.72
CA ALA A 331 -5.31 -26.13 -2.38
C ALA A 331 -4.02 -25.40 -2.04
N ASP A 332 -3.81 -24.21 -2.61
CA ASP A 332 -2.75 -23.29 -2.23
C ASP A 332 -3.07 -21.85 -2.65
N THR A 333 -2.19 -20.90 -2.32
CA THR A 333 -2.32 -19.46 -2.62
C THR A 333 -2.35 -19.13 -4.11
N TYR A 334 -2.10 -20.11 -4.97
CA TYR A 334 -1.78 -19.94 -6.39
C TYR A 334 -2.77 -20.60 -7.32
N GLU A 335 -4.00 -20.89 -6.90
CA GLU A 335 -5.13 -20.96 -7.84
C GLU A 335 -5.36 -19.55 -8.39
N GLN A 336 -4.69 -19.25 -9.51
CA GLN A 336 -4.36 -17.89 -9.97
C GLN A 336 -5.57 -17.09 -10.45
N VAL A 337 -6.63 -17.79 -10.82
CA VAL A 337 -7.91 -17.18 -11.17
C VAL A 337 -8.77 -17.25 -9.93
N HIS A 338 -9.17 -16.08 -9.43
CA HIS A 338 -10.15 -15.98 -8.35
C HIS A 338 -11.47 -16.62 -8.80
N LEU A 339 -11.65 -17.90 -8.47
CA LEU A 339 -12.96 -18.56 -8.54
C LEU A 339 -13.70 -18.17 -7.26
N ARG A 340 -14.56 -17.15 -7.36
CA ARG A 340 -15.17 -16.45 -6.24
C ARG A 340 -16.34 -17.23 -5.62
N ASN A 341 -16.95 -18.11 -6.39
CA ASN A 341 -18.17 -18.83 -6.01
C ASN A 341 -18.25 -20.19 -6.72
N GLU A 342 -19.16 -21.04 -6.24
CA GLU A 342 -19.43 -22.37 -6.78
C GLU A 342 -19.78 -22.34 -8.29
N ALA A 343 -20.47 -21.29 -8.75
CA ALA A 343 -20.86 -21.17 -10.15
C ALA A 343 -19.65 -20.96 -11.07
N GLU A 344 -18.67 -20.15 -10.67
CA GLU A 344 -17.41 -19.97 -11.39
C GLU A 344 -16.59 -21.26 -11.44
N ILE A 345 -16.60 -22.05 -10.36
CA ILE A 345 -15.91 -23.34 -10.29
C ILE A 345 -16.56 -24.34 -11.23
N LYS A 346 -17.88 -24.48 -11.19
CA LYS A 346 -18.61 -25.34 -12.13
C LYS A 346 -18.39 -24.91 -13.58
N ALA A 347 -18.42 -23.60 -13.85
CA ALA A 347 -18.15 -23.07 -15.19
C ALA A 347 -16.73 -23.43 -15.67
N LEU A 348 -15.73 -23.37 -14.79
CA LEU A 348 -14.38 -23.81 -15.11
C LEU A 348 -14.31 -25.33 -15.35
N GLN A 349 -14.90 -26.14 -14.48
CA GLN A 349 -14.91 -27.59 -14.63
C GLN A 349 -15.56 -27.99 -15.97
N GLU A 350 -16.63 -27.31 -16.38
CA GLU A 350 -17.24 -27.52 -17.71
C GLU A 350 -16.32 -27.08 -18.86
N ARG A 351 -15.58 -25.97 -18.73
CA ARG A 351 -14.59 -25.56 -19.74
C ARG A 351 -13.46 -26.57 -19.88
N LEU A 352 -12.94 -27.10 -18.78
CA LEU A 352 -11.93 -28.16 -18.79
C LEU A 352 -12.46 -29.41 -19.51
N ARG A 353 -13.70 -29.82 -19.20
CA ARG A 353 -14.38 -30.94 -19.87
C ARG A 353 -14.50 -30.69 -21.37
N MET A 354 -14.99 -29.52 -21.77
CA MET A 354 -15.14 -29.14 -23.19
C MET A 354 -13.80 -29.13 -23.93
N TYR A 355 -12.76 -28.56 -23.32
CA TYR A 355 -11.42 -28.51 -23.91
C TYR A 355 -10.88 -29.91 -24.20
N ILE A 356 -10.96 -30.83 -23.23
CA ILE A 356 -10.51 -32.23 -23.41
C ILE A 356 -11.33 -32.98 -24.46
N ASN A 357 -12.64 -32.76 -24.51
CA ASN A 357 -13.50 -33.43 -25.49
C ASN A 357 -13.29 -32.92 -26.93
N ARG A 358 -12.85 -31.66 -27.11
CA ARG A 358 -12.60 -31.06 -28.43
C ARG A 358 -11.16 -31.20 -28.92
N THR A 359 -10.20 -31.27 -28.01
CA THR A 359 -8.78 -31.32 -28.36
C THR A 359 -8.36 -32.76 -28.71
N SER A 360 -7.67 -32.92 -29.84
CA SER A 360 -6.99 -34.16 -30.21
C SER A 360 -5.49 -34.00 -30.00
N HIS A 361 -4.92 -34.70 -29.02
CA HIS A 361 -3.49 -34.66 -28.68
C HIS A 361 -3.05 -36.02 -28.13
N GLU A 362 -1.78 -36.40 -28.31
CA GLU A 362 -1.23 -37.69 -27.83
C GLU A 362 -1.38 -37.93 -26.32
N TYR A 363 -1.50 -36.87 -25.52
CA TYR A 363 -1.67 -36.94 -24.07
C TYR A 363 -3.14 -37.08 -23.65
N ILE A 364 -4.09 -36.97 -24.59
CA ILE A 364 -5.52 -37.14 -24.35
C ILE A 364 -5.94 -38.51 -24.87
N ASN A 365 -5.90 -39.51 -23.98
CA ASN A 365 -6.34 -40.87 -24.25
C ASN A 365 -7.82 -41.10 -23.82
N ASN A 366 -8.31 -42.33 -23.99
CA ASN A 366 -9.67 -42.69 -23.60
C ASN A 366 -9.92 -42.54 -22.10
N ASP A 367 -8.93 -42.80 -21.24
CA ASP A 367 -9.08 -42.66 -19.79
C ASP A 367 -9.28 -41.20 -19.39
N THR A 368 -8.55 -40.28 -20.00
CA THR A 368 -8.73 -38.83 -19.82
C THR A 368 -10.16 -38.42 -20.21
N LYS A 369 -10.69 -38.95 -21.32
CA LYS A 369 -12.08 -38.72 -21.75
C LYS A 369 -13.10 -39.33 -20.79
N ILE A 370 -12.83 -40.50 -20.24
CA ILE A 370 -13.68 -41.13 -19.22
C ILE A 370 -13.72 -40.27 -17.97
N ILE A 371 -12.57 -39.74 -17.52
CA ILE A 371 -12.48 -38.89 -16.32
C ILE A 371 -13.34 -37.63 -16.47
N VAL A 372 -13.21 -36.89 -17.57
CA VAL A 372 -13.95 -35.62 -17.73
C VAL A 372 -15.45 -35.82 -17.87
N ASN A 373 -15.90 -36.98 -18.36
CA ASN A 373 -17.32 -37.28 -18.57
C ASN A 373 -18.01 -37.90 -17.33
N LYS A 374 -17.29 -38.12 -16.22
CA LYS A 374 -17.92 -38.48 -14.94
C LYS A 374 -18.70 -37.30 -14.38
N GLU A 375 -19.83 -37.58 -13.74
CA GLU A 375 -20.60 -36.55 -13.00
C GLU A 375 -19.77 -35.91 -11.89
N SER A 376 -18.89 -36.69 -11.24
CA SER A 376 -17.97 -36.20 -10.20
C SER A 376 -17.02 -35.12 -10.70
N PHE A 377 -16.78 -35.01 -12.02
CA PHE A 377 -15.83 -34.04 -12.58
C PHE A 377 -16.33 -32.59 -12.45
N VAL A 378 -17.65 -32.37 -12.55
CA VAL A 378 -18.30 -31.06 -12.41
C VAL A 378 -19.16 -31.09 -11.14
N SER A 379 -18.49 -31.30 -10.01
CA SER A 379 -19.16 -31.38 -8.72
C SER A 379 -18.36 -30.66 -7.64
N GLY A 380 -19.07 -30.25 -6.58
CA GLY A 380 -18.49 -29.57 -5.43
C GLY A 380 -18.26 -28.07 -5.65
N ASP A 381 -17.68 -27.47 -4.62
CA ASP A 381 -17.35 -26.06 -4.46
C ASP A 381 -15.84 -25.80 -4.59
N ARG A 382 -15.10 -26.74 -5.19
CA ARG A 382 -13.64 -26.69 -5.36
C ARG A 382 -13.16 -27.60 -6.50
N LEU A 383 -11.95 -27.32 -7.00
CA LEU A 383 -11.27 -28.19 -7.95
C LEU A 383 -10.77 -29.46 -7.25
N ASN A 384 -11.31 -30.60 -7.67
CA ASN A 384 -10.93 -31.92 -7.15
C ASN A 384 -9.71 -32.50 -7.88
N ASP A 385 -9.24 -33.66 -7.44
CA ASP A 385 -8.04 -34.32 -8.00
C ASP A 385 -8.19 -34.65 -9.49
N GLN A 386 -9.42 -34.97 -9.94
CA GLN A 386 -9.69 -35.19 -11.37
C GLN A 386 -9.48 -33.90 -12.15
N ASN A 387 -9.97 -32.76 -11.65
CA ASN A 387 -9.75 -31.47 -12.30
C ASN A 387 -8.25 -31.14 -12.37
N ARG A 388 -7.49 -31.37 -11.28
CA ARG A 388 -6.04 -31.13 -11.24
C ARG A 388 -5.26 -32.02 -12.19
N TYR A 389 -5.64 -33.29 -12.30
CA TYR A 389 -5.08 -34.20 -13.29
C TYR A 389 -5.28 -33.69 -14.72
N ILE A 390 -6.47 -33.17 -15.04
CA ILE A 390 -6.73 -32.58 -16.35
C ILE A 390 -5.93 -31.31 -16.59
N ILE A 391 -5.78 -30.47 -15.57
CA ILE A 391 -4.93 -29.28 -15.64
C ILE A 391 -3.47 -29.66 -15.93
N ASN A 392 -2.94 -30.73 -15.30
CA ASN A 392 -1.61 -31.26 -15.60
C ASN A 392 -1.45 -31.62 -17.08
N ILE A 393 -2.43 -32.34 -17.64
CA ILE A 393 -2.40 -32.70 -19.07
C ILE A 393 -2.41 -31.45 -19.95
N ILE A 394 -3.22 -30.44 -19.63
CA ILE A 394 -3.26 -29.19 -20.38
C ILE A 394 -1.92 -28.45 -20.30
N GLN A 395 -1.30 -28.39 -19.12
CA GLN A 395 0.03 -27.81 -18.95
C GLN A 395 1.07 -28.54 -19.79
N LYS A 396 1.06 -29.88 -19.76
CA LYS A 396 1.95 -30.73 -20.56
C LYS A 396 1.80 -30.49 -22.06
N ILE A 397 0.56 -30.42 -22.57
CA ILE A 397 0.25 -30.11 -23.98
C ILE A 397 0.87 -28.77 -24.40
N ASN A 398 0.87 -27.80 -23.48
CA ASN A 398 1.41 -26.47 -23.75
C ASN A 398 2.91 -26.33 -23.41
N GLY A 399 3.62 -27.44 -23.16
CA GLY A 399 5.05 -27.45 -22.82
C GLY A 399 5.36 -26.73 -21.50
N LYS A 400 4.44 -26.79 -20.54
CA LYS A 400 4.58 -26.17 -19.21
C LYS A 400 4.80 -27.24 -18.13
N GLU A 401 5.30 -26.78 -16.99
CA GLU A 401 5.46 -27.63 -15.80
C GLU A 401 4.10 -28.16 -15.32
N GLU A 402 4.04 -29.47 -15.08
CA GLU A 402 2.84 -30.21 -14.67
C GLU A 402 2.57 -30.00 -13.17
N THR A 403 2.10 -28.81 -12.81
CA THR A 403 1.84 -28.41 -11.42
C THR A 403 0.44 -28.74 -10.93
N GLY A 404 -0.52 -28.93 -11.84
CA GLY A 404 -1.92 -29.25 -11.56
C GLY A 404 -2.70 -28.05 -11.06
N LYS A 405 -2.09 -26.87 -11.10
CA LYS A 405 -2.64 -25.59 -10.61
C LYS A 405 -3.29 -24.84 -11.75
N TYR A 406 -4.48 -24.30 -11.51
CA TYR A 406 -5.18 -23.48 -12.49
C TYR A 406 -4.52 -22.10 -12.58
N SER A 407 -3.83 -21.83 -13.69
CA SER A 407 -3.12 -20.58 -13.98
C SER A 407 -3.82 -19.75 -15.06
N GLU A 408 -3.40 -18.49 -15.23
CA GLU A 408 -3.92 -17.64 -16.31
C GLU A 408 -3.61 -18.22 -17.69
N GLU A 409 -2.46 -18.88 -17.86
CA GLU A 409 -2.11 -19.56 -19.11
C GLU A 409 -3.03 -20.75 -19.37
N VAL A 410 -3.37 -21.54 -18.33
CA VAL A 410 -4.37 -22.61 -18.47
C VAL A 410 -5.73 -22.02 -18.82
N ALA A 411 -6.12 -20.91 -18.20
CA ALA A 411 -7.36 -20.20 -18.51
C ALA A 411 -7.42 -19.73 -19.98
N LEU A 412 -6.32 -19.18 -20.50
CA LEU A 412 -6.17 -18.78 -21.90
C LEU A 412 -6.21 -19.99 -22.84
N ALA A 413 -5.52 -21.08 -22.48
CA ALA A 413 -5.47 -22.29 -23.28
C ALA A 413 -6.85 -22.94 -23.48
N ILE A 414 -7.70 -22.94 -22.45
CA ILE A 414 -9.04 -23.55 -22.51
C ILE A 414 -10.12 -22.64 -23.09
N THR A 415 -9.81 -21.37 -23.34
CA THR A 415 -10.75 -20.39 -23.92
C THR A 415 -10.61 -20.30 -25.44
N ARG A 416 -9.46 -20.70 -25.98
CA ARG A 416 -9.22 -20.84 -27.43
C ARG A 416 -9.81 -22.15 -27.93
#